data_AF-A0A0C2J4J3-F1
#
_entry.id   AF-A0A0C2J4J3-F1
#
_cell.length_a   1.000
_cell.length_b   1.000
_cell.length_c   1.000
_cell.angle_alpha   90.00
_cell.angle_beta   90.00
_cell.angle_gamma   90.00
#
_symmetry.space_group_name_H-M   'P 1'
#
loop_
_entity.id
_entity.type
_entity.pdbx_description
1 polymer ?
#
loop_
_entity_poly.entity_id
_entity_poly.type
_entity_poly.pdbx_seq_one_letter_code
_entity_poly.pdbx_strand_id
1 'polypeptide(L)'
;MSGKAVVNGVETSKKPDEDCADLIFSPEFENAETLLPSEVYFLLQRRHNEEKSGDIDQSEISEIFKTTYRYTEKFNRYKSIEEISIVRNVLSKSYTQLHQFEVALLATLRPHSADEAKKLILSLKNKMDDDEIQEILDEIKPFLFQND
;
A
#
# COMPACT_ATOMS: atom_id res chain seq x y z
N MET A 1 -18.52 -39.83 33.74
CA MET A 1 -18.70 -38.75 34.74
C MET A 1 -17.85 -37.58 34.28
N SER A 2 -18.50 -36.59 33.66
CA SER A 2 -18.75 -35.26 34.25
C SER A 2 -17.59 -34.30 33.94
N GLY A 3 -17.72 -33.22 33.17
CA GLY A 3 -18.91 -32.66 32.54
C GLY A 3 -18.48 -31.72 31.41
N LYS A 4 -19.23 -31.75 30.31
CA LYS A 4 -19.17 -30.72 29.26
C LYS A 4 -19.92 -29.50 29.78
N ALA A 5 -19.24 -28.36 29.91
CA ALA A 5 -19.90 -27.07 29.98
C ALA A 5 -20.35 -26.70 28.56
N VAL A 6 -21.61 -26.99 28.25
CA VAL A 6 -22.29 -26.44 27.07
C VAL A 6 -22.93 -25.13 27.53
N VAL A 7 -22.34 -24.01 27.13
CA VAL A 7 -22.96 -22.69 27.23
C VAL A 7 -23.01 -22.12 25.82
N ASN A 8 -24.21 -22.07 25.26
CA ASN A 8 -24.63 -21.26 24.10
C ASN A 8 -23.72 -21.29 22.86
N GLY A 9 -23.76 -22.41 22.11
CA GLY A 9 -24.15 -22.44 20.69
C GLY A 9 -23.48 -21.53 19.65
N VAL A 10 -22.38 -20.84 19.95
CA VAL A 10 -21.55 -20.17 18.95
C VAL A 10 -20.12 -20.66 19.18
N GLU A 11 -19.70 -21.65 18.40
CA GLU A 11 -18.26 -21.84 18.17
C GLU A 11 -17.77 -20.55 17.50
N THR A 12 -17.30 -19.60 18.31
CA THR A 12 -16.45 -18.53 17.77
C THR A 12 -15.17 -19.24 17.36
N SER A 13 -15.12 -19.73 16.11
CA SER A 13 -13.84 -20.08 15.50
C SER A 13 -12.96 -18.85 15.72
N LYS A 14 -11.85 -19.03 16.43
CA LYS A 14 -10.88 -17.95 16.62
C LYS A 14 -10.47 -17.56 15.21
N LYS A 15 -10.92 -16.40 14.72
CA LYS A 15 -10.40 -15.85 13.46
C LYS A 15 -8.88 -15.79 13.63
N PRO A 16 -8.10 -16.21 12.63
CA PRO A 16 -6.65 -16.04 12.70
C PRO A 16 -6.36 -14.56 12.99
N ASP A 17 -5.39 -14.31 13.88
CA ASP A 17 -4.98 -12.95 14.19
C ASP A 17 -4.46 -12.29 12.90
N GLU A 18 -4.94 -11.08 12.58
CA GLU A 18 -4.54 -10.35 11.38
C GLU A 18 -3.04 -10.03 11.43
N ASP A 19 -2.31 -10.35 10.37
CA ASP A 19 -0.87 -10.15 10.27
C ASP A 19 -0.46 -9.80 8.83
N CYS A 20 0.02 -8.58 8.64
CA CYS A 20 0.49 -8.11 7.34
C CYS A 20 1.77 -8.83 6.88
N ALA A 21 2.59 -9.34 7.80
CA ALA A 21 3.81 -10.08 7.49
C ALA A 21 3.51 -11.40 6.78
N ASP A 22 2.38 -12.01 7.13
CA ASP A 22 1.89 -13.27 6.56
C ASP A 22 0.73 -13.07 5.57
N LEU A 23 0.42 -11.82 5.21
CA LEU A 23 -0.71 -11.42 4.35
C LEU A 23 -2.08 -11.92 4.85
N ILE A 24 -2.25 -12.01 6.17
CA ILE A 24 -3.49 -12.38 6.82
C ILE A 24 -4.29 -11.10 7.07
N PHE A 25 -5.26 -10.83 6.20
CA PHE A 25 -6.14 -9.68 6.30
C PHE A 25 -7.56 -10.10 6.69
N SER A 26 -8.33 -9.15 7.21
CA SER A 26 -9.77 -9.35 7.40
C SER A 26 -10.47 -9.55 6.04
N PRO A 27 -11.65 -10.20 6.00
CA PRO A 27 -12.38 -10.42 4.74
C PRO A 27 -12.73 -9.12 4.00
N GLU A 28 -12.79 -7.99 4.69
CA GLU A 28 -13.04 -6.67 4.09
C GLU A 28 -11.84 -6.16 3.29
N PHE A 29 -10.63 -6.63 3.60
CA PHE A 29 -9.37 -6.21 2.96
C PHE A 29 -8.73 -7.26 2.06
N GLU A 30 -9.27 -8.49 2.04
CA GLU A 30 -8.73 -9.61 1.25
C GLU A 30 -8.60 -9.27 -0.24
N ASN A 31 -9.55 -8.50 -0.79
CA ASN A 31 -9.54 -8.04 -2.20
C ASN A 31 -9.57 -6.51 -2.33
N ALA A 32 -9.22 -5.77 -1.26
CA ALA A 32 -9.30 -4.31 -1.27
C ALA A 32 -8.17 -3.67 -2.08
N GLU A 33 -8.50 -2.88 -3.09
CA GLU A 33 -7.49 -2.17 -3.87
C GLU A 33 -6.64 -1.23 -2.99
N THR A 34 -5.34 -1.22 -3.24
CA THR A 34 -4.38 -0.40 -2.52
C THR A 34 -4.15 0.94 -3.23
N LEU A 35 -3.94 2.01 -2.47
CA LEU A 35 -3.46 3.29 -2.98
C LEU A 35 -2.07 3.60 -2.44
N LEU A 36 -1.18 4.06 -3.32
CA LEU A 36 0.12 4.61 -2.94
C LEU A 36 -0.05 6.01 -2.33
N PRO A 37 0.83 6.44 -1.41
CA PRO A 37 0.81 7.82 -0.91
C PRO A 37 0.83 8.86 -2.04
N SER A 38 1.56 8.59 -3.12
CA SER A 38 1.62 9.45 -4.31
C SER A 38 0.29 9.51 -5.07
N GLU A 39 -0.46 8.41 -5.18
CA GLU A 39 -1.81 8.41 -5.79
C GLU A 39 -2.76 9.24 -4.94
N VAL A 40 -2.72 9.03 -3.61
CA VAL A 40 -3.51 9.81 -2.67
C VAL A 40 -3.13 11.30 -2.76
N TYR A 41 -1.85 11.63 -2.88
CA TYR A 41 -1.41 13.02 -3.10
C TYR A 41 -2.08 13.65 -4.31
N PHE A 42 -2.05 13.02 -5.48
CA PHE A 42 -2.67 13.59 -6.68
C PHE A 42 -4.20 13.72 -6.56
N LEU A 43 -4.86 12.75 -5.93
CA LEU A 43 -6.30 12.81 -5.66
C LEU A 43 -6.66 14.00 -4.75
N LEU A 44 -5.90 14.17 -3.65
CA LEU A 44 -6.10 15.26 -2.70
C LEU A 44 -5.67 16.61 -3.28
N GLN A 45 -4.63 16.66 -4.10
CA GLN A 45 -4.17 17.88 -4.78
C GLN A 45 -5.25 18.44 -5.70
N ARG A 46 -5.92 17.59 -6.49
CA ARG A 46 -7.06 18.01 -7.32
C ARG A 46 -8.15 18.67 -6.48
N ARG A 47 -8.52 18.01 -5.38
CA ARG A 47 -9.54 18.52 -4.44
C ARG A 47 -9.12 19.80 -3.71
N HIS A 48 -7.83 19.98 -3.45
CA HIS A 48 -7.26 21.21 -2.88
C HIS A 48 -7.20 22.36 -3.90
N ASN A 49 -7.05 22.07 -5.18
CA ASN A 49 -7.09 23.09 -6.23
C ASN A 49 -8.52 23.61 -6.45
N GLU A 50 -9.53 22.73 -6.36
CA GLU A 50 -10.97 23.10 -6.39
C GLU A 50 -11.37 23.99 -5.19
N GLU A 51 -10.72 23.82 -4.04
CA GLU A 51 -10.85 24.75 -2.91
C GLU A 51 -10.32 26.15 -3.27
N LYS A 52 -9.15 26.21 -3.91
CA LYS A 52 -8.50 27.48 -4.26
C LYS A 52 -9.22 28.24 -5.38
N SER A 53 -9.98 27.57 -6.25
CA SER A 53 -10.81 28.22 -7.26
C SER A 53 -12.06 28.88 -6.66
N GLY A 54 -12.37 28.64 -5.37
CA GLY A 54 -13.53 29.22 -4.69
C GLY A 54 -14.82 28.43 -4.91
N ASP A 55 -14.73 27.24 -5.52
CA ASP A 55 -15.89 26.37 -5.76
C ASP A 55 -16.35 25.66 -4.47
N ILE A 56 -15.53 25.67 -3.41
CA ILE A 56 -15.77 24.96 -2.16
C ILE A 56 -15.35 25.84 -0.96
N ASP A 57 -16.20 25.92 0.06
CA ASP A 57 -15.89 26.65 1.30
C ASP A 57 -14.76 25.96 2.09
N GLN A 58 -13.71 26.71 2.42
CA GLN A 58 -12.58 26.23 3.22
C GLN A 58 -12.98 25.75 4.61
N SER A 59 -14.10 26.24 5.15
CA SER A 59 -14.63 25.82 6.44
C SER A 59 -15.12 24.36 6.45
N GLU A 60 -15.45 23.81 5.27
CA GLU A 60 -15.90 22.43 5.10
C GLU A 60 -14.76 21.42 4.99
N ILE A 61 -13.51 21.87 4.92
CA ILE A 61 -12.35 20.98 4.75
C ILE A 61 -11.84 20.53 6.11
N SER A 62 -12.09 19.25 6.39
CA SER A 62 -11.63 18.55 7.59
C SER A 62 -10.12 18.68 7.81
N GLU A 63 -9.71 18.78 9.08
CA GLU A 63 -8.31 18.76 9.49
C GLU A 63 -7.60 17.45 9.10
N ILE A 64 -8.34 16.34 9.02
CA ILE A 64 -7.84 15.06 8.51
C ILE A 64 -7.41 15.20 7.06
N PHE A 65 -8.21 15.87 6.21
CA PHE A 65 -7.86 16.12 4.82
C PHE A 65 -6.55 16.90 4.72
N LYS A 66 -6.44 18.03 5.45
CA LYS A 66 -5.25 18.89 5.43
C LYS A 66 -4.01 18.14 5.90
N THR A 67 -4.15 17.33 6.95
CA THR A 67 -3.05 16.53 7.51
C THR A 67 -2.61 15.43 6.56
N THR A 68 -3.55 14.67 6.00
CA THR A 68 -3.26 13.62 5.00
C THR A 68 -2.64 14.22 3.75
N TYR A 69 -3.14 15.35 3.24
CA TYR A 69 -2.59 16.02 2.07
C TYR A 69 -1.11 16.42 2.27
N ARG A 70 -0.78 17.06 3.39
CA ARG A 70 0.63 17.40 3.71
C ARG A 70 1.52 16.17 3.84
N TYR A 71 0.99 15.09 4.44
CA TYR A 71 1.73 13.84 4.55
C TYR A 71 2.02 13.25 3.17
N THR A 72 1.00 13.12 2.33
CA THR A 72 1.14 12.52 1.00
C THR A 72 1.96 13.40 0.06
N GLU A 73 1.92 14.72 0.19
CA GLU A 73 2.81 15.65 -0.51
C GLU A 73 4.29 15.38 -0.15
N LYS A 74 4.61 15.31 1.15
CA LYS A 74 5.97 15.05 1.62
C LYS A 74 6.51 13.69 1.15
N PHE A 75 5.64 12.68 1.10
CA PHE A 75 5.99 11.32 0.70
C PHE A 75 5.68 11.01 -0.76
N ASN A 76 5.27 11.99 -1.56
CA ASN A 76 5.12 11.81 -3.00
C ASN A 76 6.50 11.50 -3.61
N ARG A 77 6.57 10.46 -4.45
CA ARG A 77 7.80 9.99 -5.11
C ARG A 77 7.71 9.90 -6.62
N TYR A 78 6.54 10.22 -7.19
CA TYR A 78 6.30 10.19 -8.63
C TYR A 78 5.93 11.57 -9.13
N LYS A 79 6.31 11.88 -10.37
CA LYS A 79 6.03 13.17 -10.99
C LYS A 79 4.62 13.24 -11.55
N SER A 80 4.07 12.09 -11.94
CA SER A 80 2.73 12.02 -12.52
C SER A 80 2.01 10.71 -12.23
N ILE A 81 0.69 10.71 -12.45
CA ILE A 81 -0.17 9.52 -12.31
C ILE A 81 0.21 8.46 -13.36
N GLU A 82 0.67 8.88 -14.54
CA GLU A 82 1.10 7.98 -15.62
C GLU A 82 2.33 7.15 -15.22
N GLU A 83 3.33 7.76 -14.56
CA GLU A 83 4.50 7.04 -14.04
C GLU A 83 4.07 5.98 -13.01
N ILE A 84 3.15 6.35 -12.11
CA ILE A 84 2.59 5.41 -11.13
C ILE A 84 1.89 4.24 -11.84
N SER A 85 1.08 4.54 -12.85
CA SER A 85 0.37 3.51 -13.63
C SER A 85 1.34 2.55 -14.31
N ILE A 86 2.45 3.05 -14.87
CA ILE A 86 3.49 2.18 -15.46
C ILE A 86 4.11 1.28 -14.40
N VAL A 87 4.51 1.83 -13.25
CA VAL A 87 5.09 1.05 -12.14
C VAL A 87 4.11 -0.02 -11.64
N ARG A 88 2.84 0.32 -11.47
CA ARG A 88 1.82 -0.68 -11.09
C ARG A 88 1.66 -1.76 -12.15
N ASN A 89 1.68 -1.40 -13.43
CA ASN A 89 1.60 -2.39 -14.50
C ASN A 89 2.80 -3.34 -14.49
N VAL A 90 4.02 -2.84 -14.29
CA VAL A 90 5.22 -3.68 -14.14
C VAL A 90 5.03 -4.64 -12.96
N LEU A 91 4.75 -4.11 -11.77
CA LEU A 91 4.63 -4.91 -10.54
C LEU A 91 3.46 -5.91 -10.57
N SER A 92 2.32 -5.55 -11.15
CA SER A 92 1.13 -6.42 -11.14
C SER A 92 1.02 -7.35 -12.34
N LYS A 93 1.53 -6.98 -13.52
CA LYS A 93 1.41 -7.80 -14.74
C LYS A 93 2.66 -8.63 -15.02
N SER A 94 3.85 -8.09 -14.78
CA SER A 94 5.10 -8.84 -14.98
C SER A 94 5.35 -9.80 -13.80
N TYR A 95 4.89 -9.46 -12.59
CA TYR A 95 5.11 -10.24 -11.37
C TYR A 95 3.78 -10.64 -10.71
N THR A 96 3.02 -11.51 -11.38
CA THR A 96 1.67 -11.93 -10.97
C THR A 96 1.58 -12.65 -9.62
N GLN A 97 2.73 -13.08 -9.07
CA GLN A 97 2.83 -13.70 -7.74
C GLN A 97 2.81 -12.70 -6.57
N LEU A 98 2.99 -11.40 -6.85
CA LEU A 98 2.92 -10.35 -5.84
C LEU A 98 1.48 -10.08 -5.43
N HIS A 99 1.25 -10.02 -4.12
CA HIS A 99 -0.01 -9.55 -3.57
C HIS A 99 -0.11 -8.03 -3.73
N GLN A 100 -1.33 -7.49 -3.89
CA GLN A 100 -1.57 -6.04 -4.04
C GLN A 100 -0.98 -5.17 -2.92
N PHE A 101 -0.87 -5.74 -1.71
CA PHE A 101 -0.19 -5.12 -0.57
C PHE A 101 1.32 -5.01 -0.80
N GLU A 102 1.96 -6.07 -1.28
CA GLU A 102 3.40 -6.10 -1.59
C GLU A 102 3.72 -5.16 -2.74
N VAL A 103 2.89 -5.13 -3.79
CA VAL A 103 2.98 -4.16 -4.89
C VAL A 103 2.98 -2.72 -4.34
N ALA A 104 2.06 -2.42 -3.44
CA ALA A 104 1.97 -1.09 -2.82
C ALA A 104 3.22 -0.77 -1.97
N LEU A 105 3.71 -1.74 -1.21
CA LEU A 105 4.89 -1.56 -0.37
C LEU A 105 6.18 -1.40 -1.19
N LEU A 106 6.39 -2.18 -2.24
CA LEU A 106 7.56 -2.05 -3.13
C LEU A 106 7.60 -0.66 -3.77
N ALA A 107 6.46 -0.19 -4.29
CA ALA A 107 6.34 1.13 -4.90
C ALA A 107 6.48 2.27 -3.87
N THR A 108 6.07 2.06 -2.61
CA THR A 108 6.09 3.10 -1.57
C THR A 108 7.43 3.18 -0.83
N LEU A 109 7.94 2.04 -0.36
CA LEU A 109 9.12 1.97 0.51
C LEU A 109 10.42 2.13 -0.28
N ARG A 110 10.44 1.64 -1.52
CA ARG A 110 11.58 1.71 -2.44
C ARG A 110 12.88 1.15 -1.84
N PRO A 111 12.92 -0.16 -1.53
CA PRO A 111 14.15 -0.80 -1.09
C PRO A 111 15.27 -0.63 -2.14
N HIS A 112 16.51 -0.47 -1.70
CA HIS A 112 17.68 -0.35 -2.58
C HIS A 112 18.30 -1.72 -2.93
N SER A 113 17.91 -2.76 -2.20
CA SER A 113 18.42 -4.12 -2.39
C SER A 113 17.36 -5.16 -2.03
N ALA A 114 17.51 -6.37 -2.56
CA ALA A 114 16.65 -7.50 -2.21
C ALA A 114 16.66 -7.84 -0.71
N ASP A 115 17.81 -7.75 -0.04
CA ASP A 115 17.94 -7.95 1.41
C ASP A 115 17.11 -6.92 2.19
N GLU A 116 17.17 -5.64 1.80
CA GLU A 116 16.34 -4.59 2.39
C GLU A 116 14.85 -4.86 2.13
N ALA A 117 14.49 -5.22 0.90
CA ALA A 117 13.11 -5.51 0.52
C ALA A 117 12.52 -6.64 1.38
N LYS A 118 13.26 -7.74 1.57
CA LYS A 118 12.85 -8.88 2.39
C LYS A 118 12.80 -8.56 3.89
N LYS A 119 13.57 -7.59 4.37
CA LYS A 119 13.51 -7.12 5.76
C LYS A 119 12.32 -6.21 6.03
N LEU A 120 11.96 -5.38 5.06
CA LEU A 120 10.83 -4.45 5.15
C LEU A 120 9.49 -5.12 4.83
N ILE A 121 9.46 -6.02 3.86
CA ILE A 121 8.28 -6.71 3.34
C ILE A 121 8.45 -8.20 3.61
N LEU A 122 8.12 -8.61 4.83
CA LEU A 122 8.42 -9.94 5.35
C LEU A 122 7.79 -11.08 4.51
N SER A 123 6.64 -10.82 3.90
CA SER A 123 5.94 -11.78 3.04
C SER A 123 6.72 -12.15 1.76
N LEU A 124 7.71 -11.35 1.37
CA LEU A 124 8.58 -11.65 0.21
C LEU A 124 9.67 -12.68 0.52
N LYS A 125 10.03 -12.88 1.80
CA LYS A 125 11.22 -13.67 2.21
C LYS A 125 11.29 -15.06 1.58
N ASN A 126 10.16 -15.76 1.54
CA ASN A 126 10.05 -17.13 1.03
C ASN A 126 9.31 -17.21 -0.31
N LYS A 127 8.93 -16.07 -0.89
CA LYS A 127 8.11 -16.00 -2.10
C LYS A 127 8.96 -15.87 -3.37
N MET A 128 10.04 -15.09 -3.31
CA MET A 128 10.91 -14.78 -4.43
C MET A 128 12.37 -14.86 -4.00
N ASP A 129 13.27 -15.22 -4.91
CA ASP A 129 14.70 -15.17 -4.62
C ASP A 129 15.25 -13.73 -4.68
N ASP A 130 16.52 -13.56 -4.33
CA ASP A 130 17.13 -12.23 -4.27
C ASP A 130 17.36 -11.64 -5.68
N ASP A 131 17.60 -12.48 -6.70
CA ASP A 131 17.85 -12.04 -8.06
C ASP A 131 16.55 -11.53 -8.70
N GLU A 132 15.44 -12.24 -8.52
CA GLU A 132 14.11 -11.81 -8.98
C GLU A 132 13.69 -10.49 -8.35
N ILE A 133 13.90 -10.32 -7.03
CA ILE A 133 13.57 -9.05 -6.36
C ILE A 133 14.48 -7.94 -6.86
N GLN A 134 15.77 -8.21 -7.07
CA GLN A 134 16.69 -7.19 -7.56
C GLN A 134 16.30 -6.73 -8.97
N GLU A 135 15.88 -7.65 -9.85
CA GLU A 135 15.34 -7.33 -11.18
C GLU A 135 14.11 -6.42 -11.08
N ILE A 136 13.14 -6.74 -10.21
CA ILE A 136 11.98 -5.87 -9.95
C ILE A 136 12.42 -4.45 -9.57
N LEU A 137 13.34 -4.35 -8.60
CA LEU A 137 13.79 -3.07 -8.07
C LEU A 137 14.49 -2.24 -9.15
N ASP A 138 15.30 -2.88 -9.99
CA ASP A 138 15.99 -2.21 -11.09
C ASP A 138 15.04 -1.78 -12.22
N GLU A 139 13.97 -2.53 -12.50
CA GLU A 139 12.93 -2.14 -13.46
C GLU A 139 12.13 -0.90 -13.02
N ILE A 140 11.81 -0.77 -11.73
CA ILE A 140 11.01 0.36 -11.22
C ILE A 140 11.86 1.61 -10.91
N LYS A 141 13.17 1.44 -10.72
CA LYS A 141 14.13 2.51 -10.37
C LYS A 141 14.09 3.74 -11.29
N PRO A 142 13.92 3.64 -12.62
CA PRO A 142 13.90 4.80 -13.51
C PRO A 142 12.72 5.75 -13.29
N PHE A 143 11.61 5.26 -12.70
CA PHE A 143 10.41 6.06 -12.44
C PHE A 143 10.50 6.86 -11.14
N LEU A 144 11.62 6.74 -10.42
CA LEU A 144 11.80 7.37 -9.12
C LEU A 144 12.41 8.77 -9.30
N PHE A 145 11.73 9.80 -8.82
CA PHE A 145 12.33 11.12 -8.66
C PHE A 145 12.71 11.37 -7.19
N GLN A 146 13.84 12.04 -6.99
CA GLN A 146 14.22 12.55 -5.67
C GLN A 146 13.56 13.90 -5.47
N ASN A 147 12.60 13.97 -4.56
CA ASN A 147 12.27 15.25 -3.93
C ASN A 147 13.36 15.47 -2.88
N ASP A 148 14.36 16.29 -3.22
CA ASP A 148 15.39 16.79 -2.31
C ASP A 148 14.77 17.50 -1.09
#